data_AF-A0A9W4T9C8-F1
#
_entry.id   AF-A0A9W4T9C8-F1
#
_cell.length_a   1.000
_cell.length_b   1.000
_cell.length_c   1.000
_cell.angle_alpha   90.00
_cell.angle_beta   90.00
_cell.angle_gamma   90.00
#
_symmetry.space_group_name_H-M   'P 1'
#
loop_
_entity.id
_entity.type
_entity.pdbx_description
1 polymer ?
#
loop_
_entity_poly.entity_id
_entity_poly.type
_entity_poly.pdbx_seq_one_letter_code
_entity_poly.pdbx_strand_id
1 'polypeptide(L)'
;MNILSALTSYFDETIIDNWSHISCLEYLAKVCPYLTSEDRIEILDSYKAKLRSINLSKSVLQKSRTKAIKLIENADRSFKRNEVTLFFEELDTRVNTNATNNLANAKGNLLESKLRVHAFNNIIDLESGEDPVASRKRKHSEEGDGSKTPPLRSPPNEDSLLDTPNKRQMSDEKIINYLNAMEQSLKQNQVTVQTPSLWTESLSSYIDKVLKKSGDEFKTEIMRKIEGDESNEFRLYCEKVLMDFYNLVDIFPNLSRKIGERKYIVQNISSLFKFYESTFGNLYFDWIETHSPASKLTKSRTYSGIVKVDAKGVRVFDDKEIFHAEVSGPPSSSSSQHGHAVNDTTKSIHTDILNLIAILLDHLRAPVENATKIKVFSLQAIEYRITLYSLNMSKNGTFLTSELYSTLLPFSFDAISKYKGVLYMMAIFHEEITKQISIMKNLDLTIGHNEG
;
A
#
# COMPACT_ATOMS: atom_id res chain seq x y z
N MET A 1 3.51 -5.48 27.89
CA MET A 1 4.91 -5.39 28.37
C MET A 1 5.81 -5.46 27.14
N ASN A 2 6.87 -4.66 27.03
CA ASN A 2 7.79 -4.75 25.87
C ASN A 2 8.87 -5.83 26.09
N ILE A 3 9.49 -6.35 25.02
CA ILE A 3 10.45 -7.47 25.09
C ILE A 3 11.57 -7.21 26.09
N LEU A 4 12.15 -6.00 26.10
CA LEU A 4 13.25 -5.65 27.01
C LEU A 4 12.83 -5.63 28.49
N SER A 5 11.65 -5.10 28.80
CA SER A 5 11.07 -5.11 30.15
C SER A 5 10.72 -6.52 30.60
N ALA A 6 10.16 -7.34 29.71
CA ALA A 6 9.82 -8.73 29.98
C ALA A 6 11.06 -9.60 30.20
N LEU A 7 12.12 -9.40 29.42
CA LEU A 7 13.42 -10.03 29.65
C LEU A 7 14.02 -9.63 31.00
N THR A 8 13.86 -8.36 31.39
CA THR A 8 14.32 -7.88 32.69
C THR A 8 13.56 -8.58 33.82
N SER A 9 12.23 -8.60 33.77
CA SER A 9 11.41 -9.34 34.73
C SER A 9 11.75 -10.84 34.76
N TYR A 10 11.96 -11.49 33.61
CA TYR A 10 12.36 -12.90 33.57
C TYR A 10 13.63 -13.16 34.38
N PHE A 11 14.69 -12.38 34.15
CA PHE A 11 15.97 -12.61 34.85
C PHE A 11 15.96 -12.15 36.31
N ASP A 12 15.11 -11.19 36.67
CA ASP A 12 15.01 -10.69 38.03
C ASP A 12 14.11 -11.58 38.91
N GLU A 13 13.07 -12.21 38.32
CA GLU A 13 12.06 -13.00 39.03
C GLU A 13 12.30 -14.52 38.94
N THR A 14 13.07 -15.00 37.96
CA THR A 14 13.32 -16.43 37.77
C THR A 14 14.58 -16.87 38.50
N ILE A 15 14.46 -17.95 39.28
CA ILE A 15 15.60 -18.60 39.96
C ILE A 15 16.66 -19.00 38.91
N ILE A 16 17.93 -18.68 39.17
CA ILE A 16 19.08 -18.82 38.26
C ILE A 16 19.20 -20.22 37.64
N ASP A 17 18.86 -21.26 38.39
CA ASP A 17 18.97 -22.65 37.92
C ASP A 17 17.99 -22.96 36.78
N ASN A 18 16.88 -22.21 36.69
CA ASN A 18 15.86 -22.33 35.64
C ASN A 18 16.15 -21.44 34.42
N TRP A 19 17.26 -20.69 34.41
CA TRP A 19 17.61 -19.88 33.25
C TRP A 19 17.97 -20.78 32.06
N SER A 20 17.16 -20.70 31.00
CA SER A 20 17.38 -21.40 29.73
C SER A 20 16.82 -20.57 28.57
N HIS A 21 17.19 -20.91 27.33
CA HIS A 21 16.65 -20.24 26.14
C HIS A 21 15.15 -20.49 25.98
N ILE A 22 14.71 -21.74 26.15
CA ILE A 22 13.31 -22.14 26.01
C ILE A 22 12.46 -21.55 27.13
N SER A 23 12.89 -21.66 28.39
CA SER A 23 12.13 -21.12 29.53
C SER A 23 11.99 -19.59 29.46
N CYS A 24 12.95 -18.90 28.85
CA CYS A 24 12.85 -17.48 28.57
C CYS A 24 11.82 -17.19 27.48
N LEU A 25 11.85 -17.94 26.37
CA LEU A 25 10.88 -17.80 25.28
C LEU A 25 9.45 -18.10 25.75
N GLU A 26 9.25 -19.14 26.56
CA GLU A 26 7.96 -19.48 27.17
C GLU A 26 7.43 -18.37 28.09
N TYR A 27 8.31 -17.78 28.90
CA TYR A 27 7.96 -16.64 29.74
C TYR A 27 7.55 -15.44 28.88
N LEU A 28 8.33 -15.12 27.83
CA LEU A 28 8.02 -14.04 26.90
C LEU A 28 6.68 -14.24 26.21
N ALA A 29 6.38 -15.43 25.70
CA ALA A 29 5.08 -15.73 25.09
C ALA A 29 3.91 -15.58 26.06
N LYS A 30 4.13 -15.76 27.36
CA LYS A 30 3.11 -15.56 28.40
C LYS A 30 2.84 -14.08 28.70
N VAL A 31 3.88 -13.25 28.76
CA VAL A 31 3.78 -11.84 29.19
C VAL A 31 3.69 -10.84 28.02
N CYS A 32 4.02 -11.28 26.81
CA CYS A 32 3.93 -10.53 25.56
C CYS A 32 2.90 -11.20 24.62
N PRO A 33 1.62 -10.80 24.66
CA PRO A 33 0.54 -11.50 23.95
C PRO A 33 0.59 -11.36 22.41
N TYR A 34 1.43 -10.48 21.89
CA TYR A 34 1.58 -10.19 20.46
C TYR A 34 2.94 -10.61 19.90
N LEU A 35 3.70 -11.42 20.64
CA LEU A 35 4.97 -11.96 20.14
C LEU A 35 4.69 -12.76 18.85
N THR A 36 5.60 -12.72 17.87
CA THR A 36 5.55 -13.56 16.65
C THR A 36 6.95 -14.06 16.28
N SER A 37 7.04 -14.89 15.23
CA SER A 37 8.33 -15.29 14.66
C SER A 37 9.15 -14.14 14.08
N GLU A 38 8.51 -13.01 13.73
CA GLU A 38 9.18 -11.80 13.25
C GLU A 38 10.04 -11.15 14.34
N ASP A 39 9.64 -11.29 15.61
CA ASP A 39 10.36 -10.76 16.77
C ASP A 39 11.63 -11.57 17.12
N ARG A 40 11.88 -12.71 16.45
CA ARG A 40 12.97 -13.65 16.80
C ARG A 40 14.34 -12.98 16.87
N ILE A 41 14.63 -12.07 15.95
CA ILE A 41 15.90 -11.35 15.90
C ILE A 41 15.99 -10.35 17.06
N GLU A 42 14.94 -9.56 17.28
CA GLU A 42 14.89 -8.57 18.38
C GLU A 42 14.99 -9.25 19.75
N ILE A 43 14.31 -10.38 19.94
CA ILE A 43 14.39 -11.19 21.16
C ILE A 43 15.81 -11.67 21.37
N LEU A 44 16.47 -12.23 20.34
CA LEU A 44 17.83 -12.74 20.44
C LEU A 44 18.83 -11.64 20.82
N ASP A 45 18.73 -10.48 20.17
CA ASP A 45 19.63 -9.35 20.42
C ASP A 45 19.40 -8.75 21.81
N SER A 46 18.14 -8.56 22.20
CA SER A 46 17.78 -8.06 23.53
C SER A 46 18.16 -9.04 24.64
N TYR A 47 17.97 -10.34 24.40
CA TYR A 47 18.36 -11.41 25.32
C TYR A 47 19.87 -11.43 25.55
N LYS A 48 20.67 -11.34 24.48
CA LYS A 48 22.13 -11.24 24.58
C LYS A 48 22.57 -9.96 25.27
N ALA A 49 21.96 -8.82 24.94
CA ALA A 49 22.27 -7.54 25.57
C ALA A 49 22.03 -7.59 27.09
N LYS A 50 20.89 -8.14 27.52
CA LYS A 50 20.56 -8.30 28.94
C LYS A 50 21.52 -9.25 29.65
N LEU A 51 21.84 -10.40 29.07
CA LEU A 51 22.82 -11.33 29.65
C LEU A 51 24.22 -10.72 29.76
N ARG A 52 24.65 -9.92 28.76
CA ARG A 52 25.92 -9.17 28.82
C ARG A 52 25.92 -8.16 29.96
N SER A 53 24.80 -7.44 30.15
CA SER A 53 24.63 -6.52 31.28
C SER A 53 24.71 -7.25 32.62
N ILE A 54 24.11 -8.43 32.75
CA ILE A 54 24.18 -9.26 33.96
C ILE A 54 25.62 -9.71 34.23
N ASN A 55 26.34 -10.13 33.19
CA ASN A 55 27.73 -10.57 33.29
C ASN A 55 28.68 -9.45 33.76
N LEU A 56 28.49 -8.23 33.25
CA LEU A 56 29.31 -7.06 33.56
C LEU A 56 29.01 -6.46 34.94
N SER A 57 27.87 -6.81 35.56
CA SER A 57 27.47 -6.25 36.83
C SER A 57 28.22 -6.85 38.01
N LYS A 58 28.95 -6.01 38.75
CA LYS A 58 29.68 -6.41 39.97
C LYS A 58 28.75 -6.69 41.16
N SER A 59 27.52 -6.18 41.14
CA SER A 59 26.51 -6.40 42.19
C SER A 59 25.77 -7.73 42.07
N VAL A 60 25.98 -8.48 40.98
CA VAL A 60 25.33 -9.77 40.73
C VAL A 60 26.21 -10.94 41.19
N LEU A 61 25.58 -11.96 41.78
CA LEU A 61 26.25 -13.18 42.25
C LEU A 61 27.09 -13.84 41.14
N GLN A 62 28.27 -14.34 41.51
CA GLN A 62 29.20 -15.00 40.57
C GLN A 62 28.53 -16.16 39.81
N LYS A 63 27.65 -16.93 40.49
CA LYS A 63 26.89 -18.03 39.88
C LYS A 63 26.03 -17.56 38.70
N SER A 64 25.34 -16.43 38.84
CA SER A 64 24.49 -15.85 37.78
C SER A 64 25.32 -15.33 36.62
N ARG A 65 26.47 -14.71 36.88
CA ARG A 65 27.40 -14.24 35.84
C ARG A 65 27.94 -15.40 35.00
N THR A 66 28.39 -16.48 35.65
CA THR A 66 28.84 -17.70 34.97
C THR A 66 27.74 -18.35 34.13
N LYS A 67 26.50 -18.40 34.64
CA LYS A 67 25.34 -18.92 33.90
C LYS A 67 25.01 -18.03 32.68
N ALA A 68 25.07 -16.71 32.84
CA ALA A 68 24.84 -15.76 31.76
C ALA A 68 25.83 -15.91 30.60
N ILE A 69 27.12 -16.08 30.89
CA ILE A 69 28.15 -16.35 29.87
C ILE A 69 27.82 -17.61 29.06
N LYS A 70 27.52 -18.72 29.75
CA LYS A 70 27.19 -20.00 29.09
C LYS A 70 25.97 -19.90 28.18
N LEU A 71 24.99 -19.10 28.55
CA LEU A 71 23.80 -18.84 27.73
C LEU A 71 24.15 -17.96 26.53
N ILE A 72 24.95 -16.90 26.69
CA ILE A 72 25.38 -16.04 25.56
C ILE A 72 26.13 -16.86 24.51
N GLU A 73 27.08 -17.68 24.92
CA GLU A 73 27.94 -18.47 24.01
C GLU A 73 27.15 -19.43 23.12
N ASN A 74 26.00 -19.91 23.60
CA ASN A 74 25.16 -20.86 22.88
C ASN A 74 23.90 -20.24 22.27
N ALA A 75 23.63 -18.95 22.50
CA ALA A 75 22.39 -18.30 22.11
C ALA A 75 22.13 -18.39 20.59
N ASP A 76 23.12 -18.04 19.75
CA ASP A 76 22.97 -18.08 18.29
C ASP A 76 22.67 -19.48 17.76
N ARG A 77 23.33 -20.49 18.32
CA ARG A 77 23.15 -21.88 17.92
C ARG A 77 21.79 -22.39 18.39
N SER A 78 21.41 -22.09 19.62
CA SER A 78 20.15 -22.52 20.22
C SER A 78 18.95 -21.88 19.52
N PHE A 79 19.03 -20.59 19.19
CA PHE A 79 17.98 -19.89 18.44
C PHE A 79 17.85 -20.35 16.99
N LYS A 80 18.73 -21.21 16.48
CA LYS A 80 18.62 -21.86 15.16
C LYS A 80 18.18 -23.33 15.26
N ARG A 81 18.02 -23.89 16.47
CA ARG A 81 17.58 -25.28 16.66
C ARG A 81 16.13 -25.45 16.25
N ASN A 82 15.80 -26.65 15.78
CA ASN A 82 14.45 -27.02 15.35
C ASN A 82 13.39 -26.77 16.43
N GLU A 83 13.72 -27.03 17.70
CA GLU A 83 12.83 -26.80 18.84
C GLU A 83 12.40 -25.33 18.97
N VAL A 84 13.33 -24.39 18.76
CA VAL A 84 13.02 -22.94 18.80
C VAL A 84 12.26 -22.51 17.54
N THR A 85 12.57 -23.10 16.39
CA THR A 85 11.80 -22.83 15.16
C THR A 85 10.35 -23.29 15.31
N LEU A 86 10.12 -24.51 15.80
CA LEU A 86 8.78 -25.05 16.08
C LEU A 86 8.02 -24.21 17.10
N PHE A 87 8.71 -23.70 18.13
CA PHE A 87 8.12 -22.79 19.11
C PHE A 87 7.54 -21.53 18.44
N PHE A 88 8.30 -20.90 17.55
CA PHE A 88 7.84 -19.71 16.83
C PHE A 88 6.71 -20.02 15.83
N GLU A 89 6.75 -21.17 15.15
CA GLU A 89 5.67 -21.63 14.27
C GLU A 89 4.35 -21.88 15.04
N GLU A 90 4.43 -22.48 16.23
CA GLU A 90 3.27 -22.68 17.10
C GLU A 90 2.70 -21.35 17.59
N LEU A 91 3.59 -20.40 17.90
CA LEU A 91 3.26 -19.09 18.41
C LEU A 91 2.53 -18.25 17.34
N ASP A 92 3.01 -18.27 16.08
CA ASP A 92 2.31 -17.67 14.94
C ASP A 92 0.94 -18.31 14.70
N THR A 93 0.84 -19.63 14.84
CA THR A 93 -0.44 -20.35 14.70
C THR A 93 -1.45 -19.95 15.78
N ARG A 94 -1.00 -19.75 17.03
CA ARG A 94 -1.86 -19.28 18.14
C ARG A 94 -2.32 -17.83 17.93
N VAL A 95 -1.43 -16.95 17.47
CA VAL A 95 -1.78 -15.56 17.13
C VAL A 95 -2.81 -15.54 15.99
N ASN A 96 -2.63 -16.36 14.95
CA ASN A 96 -3.58 -16.49 13.86
C ASN A 96 -4.93 -17.08 14.29
N THR A 97 -4.94 -18.08 15.19
CA THR A 97 -6.19 -18.68 15.71
C THR A 97 -6.96 -17.69 16.60
N ASN A 98 -6.25 -16.92 17.43
CA ASN A 98 -6.84 -15.87 18.25
C ASN A 98 -7.34 -14.69 17.39
N ALA A 99 -6.60 -14.31 16.36
CA ALA A 99 -7.05 -13.35 15.36
C ALA A 99 -8.30 -13.86 14.62
N THR A 100 -8.37 -15.14 14.28
CA THR A 100 -9.52 -15.75 13.60
C THR A 100 -10.75 -15.88 14.50
N ASN A 101 -10.59 -16.16 15.80
CA ASN A 101 -11.69 -16.21 16.77
C ASN A 101 -12.19 -14.81 17.17
N ASN A 102 -11.29 -13.83 17.26
CA ASN A 102 -11.66 -12.42 17.42
C ASN A 102 -12.34 -11.89 16.14
N LEU A 103 -11.89 -12.35 14.97
CA LEU A 103 -12.52 -12.09 13.69
C LEU A 103 -13.87 -12.81 13.56
N ALA A 104 -14.08 -14.01 14.08
CA ALA A 104 -15.39 -14.69 14.09
C ALA A 104 -16.41 -13.99 14.99
N ASN A 105 -15.96 -13.44 16.12
CA ASN A 105 -16.80 -12.61 17.00
C ASN A 105 -17.07 -11.20 16.43
N ALA A 106 -16.15 -10.65 15.62
CA ALA A 106 -16.33 -9.37 14.91
C ALA A 106 -17.05 -9.52 13.55
N LYS A 107 -17.00 -10.70 12.92
CA LYS A 107 -17.67 -11.07 11.65
C LYS A 107 -19.16 -11.38 11.81
N GLY A 108 -19.64 -11.52 13.05
CA GLY A 108 -21.01 -11.91 13.34
C GLY A 108 -22.08 -10.99 12.75
N ASN A 109 -21.77 -9.72 12.42
CA ASN A 109 -22.73 -8.84 11.77
C ASN A 109 -22.03 -7.85 10.83
N LEU A 110 -22.32 -7.95 9.52
CA LEU A 110 -22.41 -6.86 8.52
C LEU A 110 -21.45 -6.92 7.32
N LEU A 111 -20.18 -7.34 7.46
CA LEU A 111 -19.20 -7.22 6.36
C LEU A 111 -19.17 -8.44 5.42
N GLU A 112 -19.25 -9.66 5.96
CA GLU A 112 -19.11 -10.89 5.16
C GLU A 112 -20.39 -11.26 4.40
N SER A 113 -21.58 -10.83 4.88
CA SER A 113 -22.87 -11.15 4.24
C SER A 113 -23.22 -10.25 3.06
N LYS A 114 -22.67 -9.03 2.95
CA LYS A 114 -22.99 -8.11 1.83
C LYS A 114 -22.01 -8.22 0.66
N LEU A 115 -20.73 -8.48 0.91
CA LEU A 115 -19.75 -8.73 -0.17
C LEU A 115 -19.91 -10.12 -0.80
N ARG A 116 -20.35 -11.14 -0.03
CA ARG A 116 -20.65 -12.48 -0.57
C ARG A 116 -21.86 -12.52 -1.51
N VAL A 117 -22.84 -11.64 -1.37
CA VAL A 117 -24.07 -11.69 -2.18
C VAL A 117 -23.92 -10.95 -3.52
N HIS A 118 -23.10 -9.89 -3.60
CA HIS A 118 -23.01 -9.07 -4.82
C HIS A 118 -21.92 -9.52 -5.80
N ALA A 119 -20.83 -10.12 -5.31
CA ALA A 119 -19.76 -10.65 -6.16
C ALA A 119 -20.12 -12.01 -6.80
N PHE A 120 -20.91 -12.83 -6.11
CA PHE A 120 -21.26 -14.18 -6.59
C PHE A 120 -22.45 -14.18 -7.57
N ASN A 121 -23.43 -13.28 -7.40
CA ASN A 121 -24.62 -13.25 -8.27
C ASN A 121 -24.34 -12.71 -9.69
N ASN A 122 -23.26 -11.94 -9.90
CA ASN A 122 -22.91 -11.40 -11.21
C ASN A 122 -21.91 -12.26 -12.00
N ILE A 123 -21.40 -13.35 -11.41
CA ILE A 123 -20.43 -14.25 -12.04
C ILE A 123 -21.10 -15.52 -12.59
N ILE A 124 -22.26 -15.93 -12.04
CA ILE A 124 -22.88 -17.22 -12.39
C ILE A 124 -23.71 -17.19 -13.70
N ASP A 125 -24.09 -16.03 -14.22
CA ASP A 125 -24.97 -15.97 -15.41
C ASP A 125 -24.26 -15.97 -16.78
N LEU A 126 -22.92 -16.06 -16.86
CA LEU A 126 -22.21 -15.94 -18.15
C LEU A 126 -21.15 -17.00 -18.47
N GLU A 127 -20.91 -17.98 -17.60
CA GLU A 127 -19.94 -19.05 -17.88
C GLU A 127 -20.55 -20.45 -17.65
N SER A 128 -21.49 -20.84 -18.50
CA SER A 128 -21.74 -22.26 -18.79
C SER A 128 -21.14 -22.61 -20.16
N GLY A 129 -19.93 -23.16 -20.15
CA GLY A 129 -19.23 -23.68 -21.33
C GLY A 129 -17.96 -24.42 -20.89
N GLU A 130 -18.10 -25.72 -20.70
CA GLU A 130 -17.13 -26.68 -20.13
C GLU A 130 -15.78 -26.77 -20.88
N ASP A 131 -14.70 -26.87 -20.08
CA ASP A 131 -13.56 -27.84 -20.04
C ASP A 131 -13.25 -28.77 -21.26
N PRO A 132 -12.06 -29.44 -21.41
CA PRO A 132 -11.11 -29.85 -20.35
C PRO A 132 -9.57 -29.90 -20.66
N VAL A 133 -8.77 -29.95 -19.57
CA VAL A 133 -7.62 -30.85 -19.28
C VAL A 133 -6.34 -30.81 -20.16
N ALA A 134 -5.18 -30.57 -19.51
CA ALA A 134 -4.10 -31.57 -19.40
C ALA A 134 -2.90 -31.10 -18.54
N SER A 135 -2.68 -31.86 -17.47
CA SER A 135 -1.52 -31.92 -16.57
C SER A 135 -0.20 -32.39 -17.23
N ARG A 136 0.96 -31.90 -16.75
CA ARG A 136 2.17 -32.74 -16.58
C ARG A 136 3.20 -32.13 -15.61
N LYS A 137 3.69 -32.98 -14.69
CA LYS A 137 4.72 -32.76 -13.66
C LYS A 137 6.10 -33.31 -14.10
N ARG A 138 7.14 -32.86 -13.38
CA ARG A 138 8.50 -33.43 -13.06
C ARG A 138 9.68 -32.85 -13.87
N LYS A 139 10.94 -32.75 -13.39
CA LYS A 139 11.65 -32.65 -12.07
C LYS A 139 13.18 -32.65 -12.38
N HIS A 140 14.01 -31.88 -11.63
CA HIS A 140 15.50 -31.94 -11.44
C HIS A 140 16.44 -31.69 -12.66
N SER A 141 17.69 -31.17 -12.56
CA SER A 141 18.73 -31.07 -11.49
C SER A 141 19.78 -29.95 -11.76
N GLU A 142 20.64 -29.69 -10.75
CA GLU A 142 21.84 -28.81 -10.57
C GLU A 142 22.95 -28.96 -11.65
N GLU A 143 24.03 -28.16 -11.80
CA GLU A 143 25.00 -27.60 -10.82
C GLU A 143 26.10 -26.69 -11.50
N GLY A 144 26.74 -25.76 -10.74
CA GLY A 144 28.13 -25.19 -10.88
C GLY A 144 28.41 -24.07 -11.94
N ASP A 145 29.28 -23.06 -11.78
CA ASP A 145 30.29 -22.65 -10.78
C ASP A 145 30.80 -21.20 -11.06
N GLY A 146 31.23 -20.48 -10.01
CA GLY A 146 32.41 -19.57 -9.93
C GLY A 146 32.51 -18.23 -10.68
N SER A 147 32.57 -17.10 -9.94
CA SER A 147 33.83 -16.33 -9.68
C SER A 147 33.59 -14.96 -8.98
N LYS A 148 34.70 -14.35 -8.50
CA LYS A 148 34.84 -13.46 -7.33
C LYS A 148 34.77 -11.93 -7.60
N THR A 149 34.43 -11.18 -6.54
CA THR A 149 34.29 -9.71 -6.29
C THR A 149 35.48 -8.78 -6.55
N PRO A 150 35.26 -7.44 -6.55
CA PRO A 150 35.84 -6.56 -5.49
C PRO A 150 34.89 -5.39 -5.05
N PRO A 151 35.25 -4.41 -4.18
CA PRO A 151 34.77 -4.27 -2.79
C PRO A 151 33.87 -3.03 -2.47
N LEU A 152 33.27 -3.07 -1.27
CA LEU A 152 32.44 -2.02 -0.65
C LEU A 152 33.16 -0.67 -0.45
N ARG A 153 32.47 0.44 -0.71
CA ARG A 153 32.81 1.78 -0.23
C ARG A 153 32.10 2.08 1.11
N SER A 154 32.85 2.65 2.04
CA SER A 154 32.46 3.05 3.40
C SER A 154 31.47 4.24 3.44
N PRO A 155 30.68 4.42 4.52
CA PRO A 155 29.69 5.48 4.65
C PRO A 155 30.34 6.82 5.07
N PRO A 156 29.80 7.99 4.69
CA PRO A 156 30.19 9.26 5.29
C PRO A 156 29.43 9.51 6.60
N ASN A 157 30.21 9.97 7.59
CA ASN A 157 29.86 10.45 8.93
C ASN A 157 28.48 11.09 9.12
N GLU A 158 27.79 10.60 10.15
CA GLU A 158 26.89 11.40 10.98
C GLU A 158 27.72 12.41 11.78
N ASP A 159 27.47 13.71 11.61
CA ASP A 159 27.50 14.65 12.75
C ASP A 159 26.86 16.00 12.41
N SER A 160 25.92 16.40 13.28
CA SER A 160 25.37 17.74 13.50
C SER A 160 24.39 18.34 12.47
N LEU A 161 23.10 18.04 12.65
CA LEU A 161 22.05 19.06 12.48
C LEU A 161 21.24 19.14 13.77
N LEU A 162 21.53 20.21 14.50
CA LEU A 162 20.89 20.61 15.75
C LEU A 162 19.38 20.81 15.54
N ASP A 163 18.59 20.27 16.46
CA ASP A 163 17.14 20.36 16.52
C ASP A 163 16.63 21.82 16.55
N THR A 164 15.67 22.14 15.70
CA THR A 164 14.73 23.26 15.92
C THR A 164 13.55 22.81 16.76
N PRO A 165 13.14 23.55 17.81
CA PRO A 165 12.13 23.12 18.77
C PRO A 165 10.72 23.44 18.25
N ASN A 166 10.12 22.56 17.44
CA ASN A 166 8.65 22.50 17.28
C ASN A 166 8.11 21.24 16.58
N LYS A 167 8.70 20.06 16.85
CA LYS A 167 8.06 18.78 16.50
C LYS A 167 7.62 18.07 17.77
N ARG A 168 6.30 18.00 18.01
CA ARG A 168 5.74 17.08 19.02
C ARG A 168 6.09 15.65 18.60
N GLN A 169 6.60 14.83 19.52
CA GLN A 169 6.91 13.42 19.25
C GLN A 169 5.60 12.60 19.16
N MET A 170 5.38 11.96 18.02
CA MET A 170 4.19 11.18 17.63
C MET A 170 4.06 9.79 18.30
N SER A 171 4.74 9.55 19.41
CA SER A 171 4.55 8.32 20.21
C SER A 171 3.39 8.43 21.21
N ASP A 172 2.45 9.35 20.97
CA ASP A 172 1.34 9.61 21.88
C ASP A 172 0.29 8.51 21.74
N GLU A 173 0.05 7.76 22.82
CA GLU A 173 -0.89 6.65 22.93
C GLU A 173 -2.31 7.05 22.49
N LYS A 174 -2.62 8.35 22.55
CA LYS A 174 -3.84 8.96 22.01
C LYS A 174 -3.96 8.88 20.49
N ILE A 175 -2.86 9.01 19.74
CA ILE A 175 -2.87 8.91 18.27
C ILE A 175 -3.11 7.47 17.83
N ILE A 176 -2.52 6.49 18.53
CA ILE A 176 -2.73 5.06 18.26
C ILE A 176 -4.18 4.65 18.56
N ASN A 177 -4.72 5.08 19.69
CA ASN A 177 -6.13 4.83 20.02
C ASN A 177 -7.09 5.53 19.05
N TYR A 178 -6.72 6.71 18.54
CA TYR A 178 -7.44 7.40 17.48
C TYR A 178 -7.39 6.58 16.17
N LEU A 179 -6.22 6.09 15.73
CA LEU A 179 -6.07 5.25 14.53
C LEU A 179 -6.91 3.97 14.59
N ASN A 180 -6.92 3.30 15.75
CA ASN A 180 -7.72 2.08 15.96
C ASN A 180 -9.24 2.35 15.95
N ALA A 181 -9.69 3.46 16.54
CA ALA A 181 -11.09 3.88 16.48
C ALA A 181 -11.51 4.31 15.06
N MET A 182 -10.56 4.83 14.28
CA MET A 182 -10.77 5.28 12.90
C MET A 182 -10.92 4.13 11.90
N GLU A 183 -10.18 3.03 12.07
CA GLU A 183 -10.32 1.81 11.27
C GLU A 183 -11.74 1.19 11.40
N GLN A 184 -12.34 1.28 12.59
CA GLN A 184 -13.71 0.85 12.85
C GLN A 184 -14.79 1.79 12.30
N SER A 185 -14.39 2.96 11.76
CA SER A 185 -15.31 4.01 11.31
C SER A 185 -15.48 4.08 9.78
N LEU A 186 -14.78 3.24 9.03
CA LEU A 186 -14.78 3.27 7.57
C LEU A 186 -16.16 2.91 7.01
N LYS A 187 -16.71 3.82 6.21
CA LYS A 187 -17.91 3.55 5.39
C LYS A 187 -17.54 3.48 3.92
N GLN A 188 -18.16 2.55 3.20
CA GLN A 188 -18.02 2.41 1.76
C GLN A 188 -19.31 2.83 1.10
N ASN A 189 -19.22 3.75 0.14
CA ASN A 189 -20.33 4.12 -0.72
C ASN A 189 -19.88 4.06 -2.19
N GLN A 190 -20.78 3.67 -3.08
CA GLN A 190 -20.61 3.93 -4.50
C GLN A 190 -21.17 5.32 -4.79
N VAL A 191 -20.37 6.19 -5.41
CA VAL A 191 -20.81 7.56 -5.72
C VAL A 191 -21.19 7.62 -7.18
N THR A 192 -22.40 8.12 -7.47
CA THR A 192 -22.75 8.53 -8.83
C THR A 192 -21.96 9.81 -9.14
N VAL A 193 -20.81 9.65 -9.78
CA VAL A 193 -20.00 10.78 -10.22
C VAL A 193 -20.73 11.47 -11.37
N GLN A 194 -21.01 12.77 -11.23
CA GLN A 194 -21.52 13.57 -12.33
C GLN A 194 -20.54 13.53 -13.50
N THR A 195 -21.06 13.58 -14.72
CA THR A 195 -20.21 13.60 -15.92
C THR A 195 -19.19 14.72 -15.81
N PRO A 196 -17.88 14.43 -15.96
CA PRO A 196 -16.86 15.45 -15.86
C PRO A 196 -17.15 16.58 -16.85
N SER A 197 -17.00 17.81 -16.40
CA SER A 197 -17.19 19.04 -17.19
C SER A 197 -16.35 19.05 -18.47
N LEU A 198 -15.15 18.47 -18.41
CA LEU A 198 -14.25 18.32 -19.55
C LEU A 198 -14.71 17.24 -20.55
N TRP A 199 -15.61 16.34 -20.14
CA TRP A 199 -16.16 15.27 -21.00
C TRP A 199 -17.28 15.78 -21.90
N THR A 200 -16.92 16.68 -22.80
CA THR A 200 -17.84 17.31 -23.74
C THR A 200 -18.32 16.34 -24.83
N GLU A 201 -19.42 16.68 -25.51
CA GLU A 201 -19.89 15.92 -26.66
C GLU A 201 -18.83 15.85 -27.77
N SER A 202 -18.11 16.95 -28.01
CA SER A 202 -17.01 17.01 -28.98
C SER A 202 -15.86 16.07 -28.62
N LEU A 203 -15.47 16.02 -27.34
CA LEU A 203 -14.43 15.09 -26.85
C LEU A 203 -14.90 13.64 -26.96
N SER A 204 -16.12 13.34 -26.54
CA SER A 204 -16.68 11.98 -26.67
C SER A 204 -16.76 11.56 -28.14
N SER A 205 -17.18 12.45 -29.03
CA SER A 205 -17.27 12.19 -30.48
C SER A 205 -15.89 11.93 -31.08
N TYR A 206 -14.87 12.71 -30.69
CA TYR A 206 -13.49 12.47 -31.07
C TYR A 206 -13.01 11.08 -30.63
N ILE A 207 -13.19 10.73 -29.35
CA ILE A 207 -12.79 9.42 -28.82
C ILE A 207 -13.53 8.29 -29.55
N ASP A 208 -14.84 8.42 -29.76
CA ASP A 208 -15.63 7.41 -30.46
C ASP A 208 -15.21 7.22 -31.92
N LYS A 209 -14.74 8.28 -32.59
CA LYS A 209 -14.18 8.19 -33.94
C LYS A 209 -12.85 7.45 -33.93
N VAL A 210 -11.92 7.87 -33.07
CA VAL A 210 -10.57 7.27 -32.94
C VAL A 210 -10.66 5.77 -32.64
N LEU A 211 -11.47 5.37 -31.65
CA LEU A 211 -11.57 3.98 -31.21
C LEU A 211 -12.25 3.04 -32.23
N LYS A 212 -12.82 3.57 -33.31
CA LYS A 212 -13.38 2.78 -34.44
C LYS A 212 -12.38 2.59 -35.59
N LYS A 213 -11.21 3.23 -35.53
CA LYS A 213 -10.19 3.16 -36.57
C LYS A 213 -9.11 2.14 -36.26
N SER A 214 -8.36 1.74 -37.29
CA SER A 214 -7.21 0.84 -37.20
C SER A 214 -6.10 1.30 -38.15
N GLY A 215 -4.90 0.73 -38.01
CA GLY A 215 -3.78 1.01 -38.91
C GLY A 215 -3.40 2.50 -38.98
N ASP A 216 -3.12 3.00 -40.18
CA ASP A 216 -2.74 4.40 -40.39
C ASP A 216 -3.91 5.38 -40.24
N GLU A 217 -5.16 4.93 -40.42
CA GLU A 217 -6.33 5.75 -40.14
C GLU A 217 -6.42 6.06 -38.64
N PHE A 218 -6.07 5.11 -37.78
CA PHE A 218 -6.03 5.33 -36.32
C PHE A 218 -5.02 6.44 -35.96
N LYS A 219 -3.80 6.36 -36.51
CA LYS A 219 -2.74 7.36 -36.29
C LYS A 219 -3.12 8.75 -36.81
N THR A 220 -3.89 8.82 -37.88
CA THR A 220 -4.33 10.11 -38.43
C THR A 220 -5.46 10.70 -37.60
N GLU A 221 -6.45 9.89 -37.23
CA GLU A 221 -7.63 10.36 -36.50
C GLU A 221 -7.27 10.79 -35.07
N ILE A 222 -6.35 10.09 -34.40
CA ILE A 222 -5.91 10.43 -33.03
C ILE A 222 -5.15 11.76 -32.94
N MET A 223 -4.48 12.19 -34.02
CA MET A 223 -3.80 13.48 -34.08
C MET A 223 -4.75 14.63 -34.45
N ARG A 224 -5.99 14.32 -34.83
CA ARG A 224 -6.98 15.33 -35.23
C ARG A 224 -7.37 16.18 -34.03
N LYS A 225 -7.21 17.49 -34.16
CA LYS A 225 -7.65 18.46 -33.15
C LYS A 225 -9.18 18.51 -33.09
N ILE A 226 -9.71 18.78 -31.89
CA ILE A 226 -11.12 19.08 -31.69
C ILE A 226 -11.32 20.55 -32.04
N GLU A 227 -12.19 20.81 -33.03
CA GLU A 227 -12.56 22.18 -33.41
C GLU A 227 -13.33 22.86 -32.27
N GLY A 228 -12.96 24.10 -31.97
CA GLY A 228 -13.58 24.89 -30.88
C GLY A 228 -13.03 24.61 -29.48
N ASP A 229 -12.10 23.67 -29.32
CA ASP A 229 -11.33 23.49 -28.08
C ASP A 229 -10.00 24.24 -28.18
N GLU A 230 -9.85 25.37 -27.52
CA GLU A 230 -8.64 26.21 -27.65
C GLU A 230 -7.40 25.54 -27.05
N SER A 231 -7.54 24.81 -25.94
CA SER A 231 -6.39 24.17 -25.28
C SER A 231 -6.07 22.81 -25.90
N ASN A 232 -7.10 22.03 -26.26
CA ASN A 232 -6.96 20.65 -26.74
C ASN A 232 -6.13 19.76 -25.78
N GLU A 233 -5.99 20.16 -24.51
CA GLU A 233 -5.05 19.54 -23.57
C GLU A 233 -5.45 18.11 -23.23
N PHE A 234 -6.72 17.89 -22.88
CA PHE A 234 -7.19 16.53 -22.57
C PHE A 234 -7.18 15.64 -23.81
N ARG A 235 -7.47 16.19 -24.99
CA ARG A 235 -7.31 15.46 -26.26
C ARG A 235 -5.85 15.06 -26.51
N LEU A 236 -4.89 15.94 -26.21
CA LEU A 236 -3.45 15.64 -26.28
C LEU A 236 -3.03 14.55 -25.29
N TYR A 237 -3.60 14.57 -24.10
CA TYR A 237 -3.44 13.49 -23.14
C TYR A 237 -3.97 12.16 -23.70
N CYS A 238 -5.19 12.14 -24.27
CA CYS A 238 -5.75 10.96 -24.93
C CYS A 238 -4.86 10.45 -26.07
N GLU A 239 -4.33 11.35 -26.90
CA GLU A 239 -3.42 11.02 -28.01
C GLU A 239 -2.19 10.27 -27.49
N LYS A 240 -1.50 10.82 -26.48
CA LYS A 240 -0.28 10.22 -25.92
C LYS A 240 -0.55 8.81 -25.37
N VAL A 241 -1.62 8.65 -24.59
CA VAL A 241 -1.99 7.35 -23.99
C VAL A 241 -2.31 6.31 -25.05
N LEU A 242 -3.16 6.66 -26.00
CA LEU A 242 -3.63 5.73 -27.03
C LEU A 242 -2.53 5.40 -28.06
N MET A 243 -1.64 6.34 -28.39
CA MET A 243 -0.48 6.07 -29.25
C MET A 243 0.54 5.14 -28.59
N ASP A 244 0.80 5.30 -27.29
CA ASP A 244 1.68 4.40 -26.53
C ASP A 244 1.13 2.97 -26.53
N PHE A 245 -0.18 2.81 -26.32
CA PHE A 245 -0.83 1.51 -26.46
C PHE A 245 -0.73 0.95 -27.88
N TYR A 246 -1.05 1.76 -28.89
CA TYR A 246 -0.98 1.34 -30.29
C TYR A 246 0.41 0.81 -30.64
N ASN A 247 1.48 1.51 -30.24
CA ASN A 247 2.86 1.10 -30.50
C ASN A 247 3.26 -0.20 -29.78
N LEU A 248 2.50 -0.66 -28.78
CA LEU A 248 2.72 -1.96 -28.14
C LEU A 248 1.99 -3.10 -28.84
N VAL A 249 0.95 -2.81 -29.63
CA VAL A 249 0.05 -3.82 -30.22
C VAL A 249 -0.09 -3.74 -31.74
N ASP A 250 0.59 -2.83 -32.44
CA ASP A 250 0.48 -2.65 -33.88
C ASP A 250 1.05 -3.84 -34.69
N ILE A 251 2.17 -4.41 -34.24
CA ILE A 251 2.79 -5.59 -34.84
C ILE A 251 2.19 -6.88 -34.25
N PHE A 252 2.08 -6.93 -32.92
CA PHE A 252 1.51 -8.06 -32.19
C PHE A 252 0.24 -7.62 -31.46
N PRO A 253 -0.97 -7.88 -32.00
CA PRO A 253 -2.22 -7.26 -31.55
C PRO A 253 -2.71 -7.68 -30.17
N ASN A 254 -1.89 -8.39 -29.39
CA ASN A 254 -2.23 -8.92 -28.08
C ASN A 254 -1.06 -8.75 -27.11
N LEU A 255 -1.30 -8.03 -26.02
CA LEU A 255 -0.46 -8.02 -24.84
C LEU A 255 -0.62 -9.35 -24.09
N SER A 256 0.50 -9.90 -23.61
CA SER A 256 0.46 -11.11 -22.81
C SER A 256 -0.25 -10.85 -21.48
N ARG A 257 -1.20 -11.73 -21.14
CA ARG A 257 -1.86 -11.73 -19.82
C ARG A 257 -1.02 -12.46 -18.76
N LYS A 258 -0.01 -13.22 -19.18
CA LYS A 258 0.91 -13.98 -18.32
C LYS A 258 2.23 -13.21 -18.22
N ILE A 259 2.22 -12.12 -17.48
CA ILE A 259 3.38 -11.25 -17.27
C ILE A 259 3.55 -10.96 -15.78
N GLY A 260 4.78 -10.69 -15.34
CA GLY A 260 5.01 -10.26 -13.95
C GLY A 260 4.36 -8.90 -13.67
N GLU A 261 3.98 -8.67 -12.41
CA GLU A 261 3.29 -7.46 -11.94
C GLU A 261 3.99 -6.16 -12.34
N ARG A 262 5.31 -6.03 -12.15
CA ARG A 262 6.06 -4.84 -12.58
C ARG A 262 5.95 -4.58 -14.09
N LYS A 263 5.97 -5.64 -14.90
CA LYS A 263 5.78 -5.51 -16.36
C LYS A 263 4.36 -5.07 -16.69
N TYR A 264 3.37 -5.59 -15.97
CA TYR A 264 1.97 -5.18 -16.10
C TYR A 264 1.77 -3.70 -15.74
N ILE A 265 2.35 -3.23 -14.63
CA ILE A 265 2.34 -1.82 -14.23
C ILE A 265 2.91 -0.95 -15.35
N VAL A 266 4.11 -1.27 -15.85
CA VAL A 266 4.77 -0.48 -16.89
C VAL A 266 3.95 -0.46 -18.18
N GLN A 267 3.46 -1.61 -18.65
CA GLN A 267 2.80 -1.71 -19.96
C GLN A 267 1.35 -1.20 -19.97
N ASN A 268 0.61 -1.35 -18.87
CA ASN A 268 -0.85 -1.15 -18.87
C ASN A 268 -1.31 0.03 -18.00
N ILE A 269 -0.52 0.46 -17.02
CA ILE A 269 -0.94 1.45 -16.02
C ILE A 269 -0.09 2.72 -16.09
N SER A 270 1.23 2.57 -16.23
CA SER A 270 2.17 3.69 -16.11
C SER A 270 1.94 4.79 -17.14
N SER A 271 1.48 4.41 -18.34
CA SER A 271 1.18 5.33 -19.43
C SER A 271 0.10 6.35 -19.08
N LEU A 272 -0.90 5.94 -18.30
CA LEU A 272 -2.00 6.81 -17.87
C LEU A 272 -1.46 7.99 -17.04
N PHE A 273 -0.55 7.74 -16.11
CA PHE A 273 -0.10 8.78 -15.19
C PHE A 273 1.16 9.51 -15.68
N LYS A 274 2.08 8.84 -16.41
CA LYS A 274 3.27 9.50 -17.01
C LYS A 274 2.85 10.59 -18.01
N PHE A 275 1.80 10.32 -18.79
CA PHE A 275 1.28 11.30 -19.74
C PHE A 275 0.36 12.32 -19.07
N TYR A 276 -0.28 11.97 -17.96
CA TYR A 276 -1.02 12.93 -17.15
C TYR A 276 -0.08 13.99 -16.57
N GLU A 277 1.00 13.58 -15.91
CA GLU A 277 2.04 14.46 -15.36
C GLU A 277 2.57 15.42 -16.43
N SER A 278 3.05 14.89 -17.55
CA SER A 278 3.64 15.70 -18.63
C SER A 278 2.63 16.57 -19.40
N THR A 279 1.32 16.39 -19.19
CA THR A 279 0.30 17.19 -19.87
C THR A 279 -0.28 18.27 -18.95
N PHE A 280 -0.53 17.95 -17.68
CA PHE A 280 -1.20 18.88 -16.76
C PHE A 280 -0.30 19.51 -15.71
N GLY A 281 0.87 18.94 -15.42
CA GLY A 281 1.86 19.51 -14.50
C GLY A 281 1.41 19.70 -13.04
N ASN A 282 0.25 19.14 -12.66
CA ASN A 282 -0.34 19.31 -11.33
C ASN A 282 0.17 18.30 -10.29
N LEU A 283 0.63 17.15 -10.77
CA LEU A 283 1.13 16.03 -9.98
C LEU A 283 2.41 15.52 -10.63
N TYR A 284 3.35 15.05 -9.81
CA TYR A 284 4.42 14.18 -10.26
C TYR A 284 4.24 12.78 -9.67
N PHE A 285 4.67 11.75 -10.40
CA PHE A 285 4.51 10.36 -9.99
C PHE A 285 5.85 9.65 -9.84
N ASP A 286 6.04 9.02 -8.67
CA ASP A 286 7.12 8.07 -8.46
C ASP A 286 6.58 6.65 -8.65
N TRP A 287 7.41 5.77 -9.24
CA TRP A 287 7.01 4.43 -9.62
C TRP A 287 7.85 3.31 -9.01
N ILE A 288 7.17 2.18 -8.84
CA ILE A 288 7.61 0.85 -8.40
C ILE A 288 8.22 0.86 -7.00
N GLU A 289 7.46 0.30 -6.04
CA GLU A 289 7.86 0.12 -4.64
C GLU A 289 8.34 1.40 -3.96
N THR A 290 7.65 2.49 -4.22
CA THR A 290 8.02 3.79 -3.69
C THR A 290 7.60 3.92 -2.24
N HIS A 291 8.42 4.63 -1.46
CA HIS A 291 8.12 4.87 -0.06
C HIS A 291 7.09 6.00 0.08
N SER A 292 5.93 5.69 0.66
CA SER A 292 4.92 6.68 1.04
C SER A 292 5.32 7.36 2.37
N PRO A 293 5.35 8.71 2.47
CA PRO A 293 5.65 9.44 3.70
C PRO A 293 4.61 9.26 4.81
N ALA A 294 3.39 8.78 4.49
CA ALA A 294 2.39 8.33 5.46
C ALA A 294 3.00 7.46 6.57
N SER A 295 4.07 6.76 6.20
CA SER A 295 4.95 6.02 7.08
C SER A 295 5.46 6.73 8.32
N LYS A 296 5.77 8.02 8.22
CA LYS A 296 6.38 8.74 9.33
C LYS A 296 5.38 9.06 10.44
N LEU A 297 4.08 8.97 10.17
CA LEU A 297 3.00 9.20 11.16
C LEU A 297 2.82 8.03 12.14
N THR A 298 3.22 6.81 11.75
CA THR A 298 3.00 5.58 12.52
C THR A 298 4.30 4.95 13.01
N LYS A 299 5.40 5.73 13.13
CA LYS A 299 6.65 5.23 13.71
C LYS A 299 6.41 4.69 15.13
N SER A 300 6.18 3.39 15.21
CA SER A 300 6.23 2.61 16.43
C SER A 300 7.64 2.02 16.56
N ARG A 301 8.00 1.49 17.74
CA ARG A 301 9.30 0.85 17.93
C ARG A 301 9.49 -0.42 17.08
N THR A 302 8.41 -1.00 16.54
CA THR A 302 8.40 -2.25 15.76
C THR A 302 8.03 -2.07 14.29
N TYR A 303 7.49 -0.91 13.90
CA TYR A 303 7.12 -0.61 12.52
C TYR A 303 7.99 0.54 12.03
N SER A 304 8.76 0.31 10.95
CA SER A 304 9.60 1.38 10.34
C SER A 304 8.78 2.59 9.87
N GLY A 305 7.44 2.44 9.86
CA GLY A 305 6.50 3.33 9.24
C GLY A 305 6.30 2.98 7.78
N ILE A 306 7.34 2.52 7.09
CA ILE A 306 7.46 2.62 5.63
C ILE A 306 6.52 1.65 4.91
N VAL A 307 5.41 2.19 4.39
CA VAL A 307 4.56 1.49 3.41
C VAL A 307 5.15 1.72 2.02
N LYS A 308 5.48 0.63 1.33
CA LYS A 308 5.88 0.65 -0.07
C LYS A 308 4.63 0.54 -0.93
N VAL A 309 4.37 1.51 -1.79
CA VAL A 309 3.25 1.48 -2.75
C VAL A 309 3.78 1.30 -4.18
N ASP A 310 2.98 0.75 -5.09
CA ASP A 310 3.41 0.52 -6.48
C ASP A 310 3.61 1.81 -7.24
N ALA A 311 2.82 2.83 -6.92
CA ALA A 311 3.02 4.19 -7.37
C ALA A 311 2.52 5.18 -6.33
N LYS A 312 3.11 6.37 -6.28
CA LYS A 312 2.57 7.50 -5.54
C LYS A 312 2.53 8.74 -6.41
N GLY A 313 1.53 9.58 -6.19
CA GLY A 313 1.35 10.86 -6.85
C GLY A 313 1.40 11.98 -5.80
N VAL A 314 2.32 12.91 -6.03
CA VAL A 314 2.55 14.05 -5.14
C VAL A 314 2.13 15.32 -5.84
N ARG A 315 1.34 16.14 -5.13
CA ARG A 315 0.87 17.42 -5.63
C ARG A 315 2.01 18.43 -5.64
N VAL A 316 2.28 18.99 -6.81
CA VAL A 316 3.39 19.93 -7.05
C VAL A 316 3.27 21.21 -6.21
N PHE A 317 2.05 21.61 -5.87
CA PHE A 317 1.78 22.86 -5.17
C PHE A 317 2.33 22.91 -3.73
N ASP A 318 2.29 21.79 -3.00
CA ASP A 318 2.59 21.73 -1.56
C ASP A 318 3.36 20.46 -1.14
N ASP A 319 3.87 19.70 -2.12
CA ASP A 319 4.61 18.46 -1.95
C ASP A 319 3.88 17.41 -1.08
N LYS A 320 2.55 17.40 -1.13
CA LYS A 320 1.72 16.41 -0.41
C LYS A 320 1.37 15.23 -1.29
N GLU A 321 1.59 14.03 -0.74
CA GLU A 321 1.10 12.79 -1.34
C GLU A 321 -0.43 12.75 -1.23
N ILE A 322 -1.09 12.72 -2.38
CA ILE A 322 -2.56 12.71 -2.46
C ILE A 322 -3.09 11.56 -3.32
N PHE A 323 -2.18 10.78 -3.90
CA PHE A 323 -2.50 9.65 -4.75
C PHE A 323 -1.55 8.49 -4.49
N HIS A 324 -2.05 7.26 -4.51
CA HIS A 324 -1.23 6.06 -4.68
C HIS A 324 -1.94 5.01 -5.53
N ALA A 325 -1.17 4.03 -6.00
CA ALA A 325 -1.71 2.87 -6.71
C ALA A 325 -1.20 1.55 -6.11
N GLU A 326 -2.07 0.55 -6.11
CA GLU A 326 -1.77 -0.84 -5.73
C GLU A 326 -2.29 -1.79 -6.82
N VAL A 327 -1.46 -2.75 -7.22
CA VAL A 327 -1.71 -3.67 -8.33
C VAL A 327 -1.63 -5.12 -7.85
N SER A 328 -2.80 -5.71 -7.64
CA SER A 328 -2.96 -7.07 -7.10
C SER A 328 -2.83 -8.16 -8.18
N GLY A 329 -1.72 -8.11 -8.91
CA GLY A 329 -1.30 -9.12 -9.87
C GLY A 329 -2.03 -9.11 -11.23
N PRO A 330 -1.43 -9.76 -12.25
CA PRO A 330 -2.01 -9.93 -13.58
C PRO A 330 -3.21 -10.92 -13.57
N PRO A 331 -4.01 -11.01 -14.65
CA PRO A 331 -5.18 -11.89 -14.76
C PRO A 331 -4.96 -13.41 -14.64
N SER A 332 -3.76 -13.91 -14.32
CA SER A 332 -3.41 -15.33 -14.49
C SER A 332 -2.84 -16.01 -13.25
N SER A 333 -2.97 -15.44 -12.06
CA SER A 333 -2.51 -16.08 -10.81
C SER A 333 -3.66 -16.79 -10.08
N SER A 334 -3.37 -18.01 -9.64
CA SER A 334 -4.26 -18.93 -8.91
C SER A 334 -4.94 -18.33 -7.66
N SER A 335 -5.84 -19.12 -7.05
CA SER A 335 -6.62 -18.90 -5.81
C SER A 335 -5.95 -18.16 -4.63
N SER A 336 -4.64 -17.93 -4.63
CA SER A 336 -3.93 -17.00 -3.74
C SER A 336 -4.18 -15.51 -4.06
N GLN A 337 -4.65 -15.18 -5.27
CA GLN A 337 -4.90 -13.79 -5.70
C GLN A 337 -5.97 -13.08 -4.85
N HIS A 338 -6.92 -13.82 -4.28
CA HIS A 338 -7.94 -13.23 -3.40
C HIS A 338 -7.33 -12.72 -2.09
N GLY A 339 -6.46 -13.51 -1.44
CA GLY A 339 -5.78 -13.08 -0.22
C GLY A 339 -4.84 -11.92 -0.46
N HIS A 340 -4.10 -11.93 -1.57
CA HIS A 340 -3.23 -10.82 -1.97
C HIS A 340 -4.04 -9.54 -2.25
N ALA A 341 -5.12 -9.62 -3.03
CA ALA A 341 -5.96 -8.47 -3.32
C ALA A 341 -6.58 -7.85 -2.05
N VAL A 342 -7.02 -8.66 -1.09
CA VAL A 342 -7.54 -8.18 0.19
C VAL A 342 -6.45 -7.46 0.99
N ASN A 343 -5.24 -8.01 1.05
CA ASN A 343 -4.11 -7.37 1.74
C ASN A 343 -3.74 -6.04 1.09
N ASP A 344 -3.64 -5.99 -0.23
CA ASP A 344 -3.33 -4.76 -0.98
C ASP A 344 -4.45 -3.72 -0.83
N THR A 345 -5.72 -4.14 -0.83
CA THR A 345 -6.86 -3.25 -0.55
C THR A 345 -6.72 -2.62 0.83
N THR A 346 -6.43 -3.44 1.84
CA THR A 346 -6.31 -3.01 3.24
C THR A 346 -5.16 -2.01 3.39
N LYS A 347 -4.02 -2.32 2.77
CA LYS A 347 -2.84 -1.46 2.70
C LYS A 347 -3.15 -0.13 2.01
N SER A 348 -3.88 -0.17 0.89
CA SER A 348 -4.30 1.03 0.15
C SER A 348 -5.15 1.95 1.02
N ILE A 349 -6.19 1.41 1.67
CA ILE A 349 -7.08 2.18 2.56
C ILE A 349 -6.31 2.76 3.74
N HIS A 350 -5.43 1.98 4.36
CA HIS A 350 -4.62 2.45 5.47
C HIS A 350 -3.71 3.62 5.04
N THR A 351 -3.09 3.51 3.87
CA THR A 351 -2.25 4.58 3.29
C THR A 351 -3.06 5.83 2.99
N ASP A 352 -4.27 5.69 2.44
CA ASP A 352 -5.19 6.82 2.19
C ASP A 352 -5.54 7.55 3.49
N ILE A 353 -5.90 6.81 4.54
CA ILE A 353 -6.23 7.40 5.84
C ILE A 353 -5.04 8.20 6.39
N LEU A 354 -3.84 7.63 6.35
CA LEU A 354 -2.63 8.30 6.83
C LEU A 354 -2.27 9.54 6.00
N ASN A 355 -2.37 9.47 4.67
CA ASN A 355 -2.14 10.62 3.80
C ASN A 355 -3.14 11.74 4.08
N LEU A 356 -4.43 11.41 4.25
CA LEU A 356 -5.45 12.40 4.59
C LEU A 356 -5.18 13.02 5.98
N ILE A 357 -4.83 12.22 6.98
CA ILE A 357 -4.46 12.73 8.31
C ILE A 357 -3.26 13.68 8.22
N ALA A 358 -2.23 13.33 7.43
CA ALA A 358 -1.06 14.18 7.23
C ALA A 358 -1.47 15.57 6.73
N ILE A 359 -2.37 15.63 5.75
CA ILE A 359 -2.88 16.89 5.20
C ILE A 359 -3.72 17.63 6.25
N LEU A 360 -4.64 16.94 6.93
CA LEU A 360 -5.52 17.55 7.93
C LEU A 360 -4.75 18.14 9.13
N LEU A 361 -3.64 17.52 9.52
CA LEU A 361 -2.79 18.00 10.62
C LEU A 361 -2.14 19.36 10.31
N ASP A 362 -1.89 19.67 9.04
CA ASP A 362 -1.37 20.98 8.63
C ASP A 362 -2.45 22.05 8.62
N HIS A 363 -3.74 21.66 8.68
CA HIS A 363 -4.90 22.55 8.63
C HIS A 363 -5.84 22.39 9.83
N LEU A 364 -5.31 22.10 11.03
CA LEU A 364 -6.12 21.89 12.25
C LEU A 364 -7.03 23.05 12.65
N ARG A 365 -6.74 24.27 12.16
CA ARG A 365 -7.57 25.47 12.41
C ARG A 365 -8.70 25.65 11.39
N ALA A 366 -8.75 24.84 10.34
CA ALA A 366 -9.78 24.94 9.33
C ALA A 366 -11.14 24.47 9.90
N PRO A 367 -12.26 25.13 9.54
CA PRO A 367 -13.59 24.64 9.88
C PRO A 367 -13.80 23.21 9.38
N VAL A 368 -14.53 22.40 10.16
CA VAL A 368 -14.82 20.99 9.83
C VAL A 368 -15.49 20.90 8.44
N GLU A 369 -16.35 21.86 8.10
CA GLU A 369 -17.00 21.93 6.78
C GLU A 369 -16.00 22.00 5.62
N ASN A 370 -14.84 22.63 5.83
CA ASN A 370 -13.79 22.69 4.82
C ASN A 370 -12.91 21.44 4.85
N ALA A 371 -12.58 20.93 6.05
CA ALA A 371 -11.83 19.69 6.22
C ALA A 371 -12.52 18.48 5.53
N THR A 372 -13.86 18.40 5.60
CA THR A 372 -14.62 17.30 4.95
C THR A 372 -14.55 17.28 3.42
N LYS A 373 -14.14 18.39 2.79
CA LYS A 373 -14.00 18.52 1.33
C LYS A 373 -12.64 18.03 0.83
N ILE A 374 -11.66 17.91 1.72
CA ILE A 374 -10.32 17.43 1.38
C ILE A 374 -10.41 15.93 1.10
N LYS A 375 -9.88 15.53 -0.06
CA LYS A 375 -9.82 14.15 -0.52
C LYS A 375 -8.39 13.75 -0.81
N VAL A 376 -8.09 12.48 -0.54
CA VAL A 376 -7.00 11.74 -1.17
C VAL A 376 -7.60 10.71 -2.13
N PHE A 377 -6.79 10.18 -3.03
CA PHE A 377 -7.22 9.29 -4.09
C PHE A 377 -6.36 8.04 -4.13
N SER A 378 -6.95 6.94 -4.59
CA SER A 378 -6.17 5.72 -4.83
C SER A 378 -6.67 4.98 -6.05
N LEU A 379 -5.75 4.30 -6.75
CA LEU A 379 -6.07 3.40 -7.84
C LEU A 379 -5.81 1.96 -7.40
N GLN A 380 -6.79 1.09 -7.59
CA GLN A 380 -6.59 -0.33 -7.43
C GLN A 380 -6.73 -1.04 -8.78
N ALA A 381 -5.72 -1.84 -9.14
CA ALA A 381 -5.80 -2.74 -10.26
C ALA A 381 -5.88 -4.18 -9.75
N ILE A 382 -7.00 -4.87 -10.00
CA ILE A 382 -7.18 -6.29 -9.70
C ILE A 382 -7.42 -7.00 -11.03
N GLU A 383 -6.50 -7.88 -11.40
CA GLU A 383 -6.51 -8.54 -12.71
C GLU A 383 -6.61 -7.51 -13.84
N TYR A 384 -7.71 -7.48 -14.58
CA TYR A 384 -7.98 -6.58 -15.71
C TYR A 384 -8.87 -5.39 -15.34
N ARG A 385 -9.34 -5.30 -14.09
CA ARG A 385 -10.17 -4.20 -13.61
C ARG A 385 -9.31 -3.15 -12.93
N ILE A 386 -9.54 -1.89 -13.30
CA ILE A 386 -8.99 -0.73 -12.61
C ILE A 386 -10.14 0.04 -11.97
N THR A 387 -9.96 0.42 -10.71
CA THR A 387 -10.94 1.17 -9.94
C THR A 387 -10.27 2.38 -9.30
N LEU A 388 -10.85 3.55 -9.52
CA LEU A 388 -10.44 4.80 -8.89
C LEU A 388 -11.31 5.06 -7.66
N TYR A 389 -10.66 5.31 -6.54
CA TYR A 389 -11.29 5.65 -5.27
C TYR A 389 -10.94 7.06 -4.82
N SER A 390 -11.77 7.60 -3.95
CA SER A 390 -11.45 8.76 -3.12
C SER A 390 -11.73 8.45 -1.65
N LEU A 391 -10.94 9.06 -0.77
CA LEU A 391 -11.14 8.98 0.67
C LEU A 391 -11.20 10.39 1.27
N ASN A 392 -12.22 10.65 2.09
CA ASN A 392 -12.39 11.90 2.83
C ASN A 392 -12.96 11.68 4.23
N MET A 393 -12.94 12.72 5.04
CA MET A 393 -13.54 12.72 6.38
C MET A 393 -15.00 13.22 6.33
N SER A 394 -15.88 12.57 7.07
CA SER A 394 -17.26 13.00 7.31
C SER A 394 -17.34 14.00 8.47
N LYS A 395 -18.46 14.73 8.61
CA LYS A 395 -18.64 15.76 9.67
C LYS A 395 -18.49 15.22 11.09
N ASN A 396 -18.81 13.94 11.30
CA ASN A 396 -18.66 13.24 12.57
C ASN A 396 -17.26 12.63 12.78
N GLY A 397 -16.30 12.93 11.90
CA GLY A 397 -14.92 12.43 11.99
C GLY A 397 -14.69 11.05 11.37
N THR A 398 -15.71 10.37 10.85
CA THR A 398 -15.55 9.04 10.23
C THR A 398 -15.00 9.14 8.81
N PHE A 399 -14.10 8.24 8.41
CA PHE A 399 -13.63 8.20 7.02
C PHE A 399 -14.63 7.53 6.08
N LEU A 400 -14.73 8.10 4.89
CA LEU A 400 -15.55 7.59 3.81
C LEU A 400 -14.64 7.26 2.65
N THR A 401 -14.59 5.98 2.27
CA THR A 401 -14.05 5.59 0.97
C THR A 401 -15.18 5.51 -0.05
N SER A 402 -14.93 6.06 -1.23
CA SER A 402 -15.90 6.16 -2.30
C SER A 402 -15.30 5.68 -3.61
N GLU A 403 -15.93 4.68 -4.24
CA GLU A 403 -15.62 4.33 -5.63
C GLU A 403 -16.10 5.46 -6.53
N LEU A 404 -15.17 6.04 -7.30
CA LEU A 404 -15.46 7.09 -8.27
C LEU A 404 -15.79 6.47 -9.63
N TYR A 405 -15.01 5.47 -10.07
CA TYR A 405 -15.24 4.80 -11.34
C TYR A 405 -14.46 3.49 -11.41
N SER A 406 -15.05 2.46 -12.04
CA SER A 406 -14.40 1.17 -12.32
C SER A 406 -14.53 0.85 -13.80
N THR A 407 -13.45 0.38 -14.43
CA THR A 407 -13.44 -0.04 -15.84
C THR A 407 -12.45 -1.18 -16.09
N LEU A 408 -12.44 -1.70 -17.32
CA LEU A 408 -11.55 -2.77 -17.74
C LEU A 408 -10.40 -2.23 -18.62
N LEU A 409 -9.19 -2.72 -18.38
CA LEU A 409 -8.05 -2.46 -19.24
C LEU A 409 -8.10 -3.33 -20.51
N PRO A 410 -7.75 -2.77 -21.67
CA PRO A 410 -7.59 -3.54 -22.89
C PRO A 410 -6.23 -4.25 -22.93
N PHE A 411 -6.23 -5.47 -23.49
CA PHE A 411 -5.02 -6.27 -23.74
C PHE A 411 -4.83 -6.58 -25.22
N SER A 412 -5.70 -6.08 -26.08
CA SER A 412 -5.62 -6.28 -27.52
C SER A 412 -6.16 -5.07 -28.25
N PHE A 413 -5.73 -4.88 -29.50
CA PHE A 413 -6.26 -3.81 -30.34
C PHE A 413 -7.77 -4.00 -30.58
N ASP A 414 -8.26 -5.24 -30.70
CA ASP A 414 -9.69 -5.53 -30.82
C ASP A 414 -10.51 -5.05 -29.60
N ALA A 415 -9.87 -4.97 -28.43
CA ALA A 415 -10.49 -4.49 -27.20
C ALA A 415 -10.28 -2.97 -26.99
N ILE A 416 -9.75 -2.23 -27.97
CA ILE A 416 -9.37 -0.81 -27.81
C ILE A 416 -10.55 0.08 -27.39
N SER A 417 -11.78 -0.29 -27.74
CA SER A 417 -13.00 0.41 -27.32
C SER A 417 -13.13 0.55 -25.79
N LYS A 418 -12.51 -0.35 -25.01
CA LYS A 418 -12.44 -0.27 -23.54
C LYS A 418 -11.69 0.97 -23.05
N TYR A 419 -10.80 1.56 -23.85
CA TYR A 419 -10.15 2.82 -23.49
C TYR A 419 -11.13 3.96 -23.30
N LYS A 420 -12.34 3.93 -23.87
CA LYS A 420 -13.35 4.96 -23.57
C LYS A 420 -13.61 5.05 -22.06
N GLY A 421 -13.77 3.91 -21.39
CA GLY A 421 -13.95 3.86 -19.94
C GLY A 421 -12.69 4.29 -19.17
N VAL A 422 -11.50 3.89 -19.64
CA VAL A 422 -10.22 4.29 -19.03
C VAL A 422 -10.01 5.80 -19.11
N LEU A 423 -10.25 6.40 -20.28
CA LEU A 423 -10.11 7.85 -20.49
C LEU A 423 -11.18 8.62 -19.71
N TYR A 424 -12.40 8.09 -19.59
CA TYR A 424 -13.45 8.68 -18.76
C TYR A 424 -13.07 8.68 -17.27
N MET A 425 -12.49 7.58 -16.78
CA MET A 425 -11.95 7.51 -15.41
C MET A 425 -10.87 8.58 -15.19
N MET A 426 -9.99 8.78 -16.16
CA MET A 426 -8.93 9.80 -16.07
C MET A 426 -9.48 11.23 -16.19
N ALA A 427 -10.61 11.43 -16.86
CA ALA A 427 -11.34 12.70 -16.85
C ALA A 427 -11.90 13.01 -15.45
N ILE A 428 -12.50 12.01 -14.79
CA ILE A 428 -12.93 12.14 -13.39
C ILE A 428 -11.75 12.47 -12.48
N PHE A 429 -10.65 11.73 -12.63
CA PHE A 429 -9.42 11.97 -11.85
C PHE A 429 -8.92 13.40 -12.04
N HIS A 430 -8.84 13.90 -13.28
CA HIS A 430 -8.40 15.25 -13.57
C HIS A 430 -9.27 16.32 -12.88
N GLU A 431 -10.58 16.17 -12.98
CA GLU A 431 -11.52 17.13 -12.39
C GLU A 431 -11.43 17.13 -10.86
N GLU A 432 -11.35 15.95 -10.24
CA GLU A 432 -11.20 15.85 -8.79
C GLU A 432 -9.87 16.42 -8.29
N ILE A 433 -8.75 16.17 -8.99
CA ILE A 433 -7.45 16.77 -8.66
C ILE A 433 -7.51 18.30 -8.77
N THR A 434 -8.11 18.83 -9.83
CA THR A 434 -8.27 20.28 -10.02
C THR A 434 -9.12 20.92 -8.92
N LYS A 435 -10.21 20.26 -8.53
CA LYS A 435 -11.04 20.66 -7.38
C LYS A 435 -10.23 20.67 -6.08
N GLN A 436 -9.45 19.61 -5.81
CA GLN A 436 -8.63 19.54 -4.62
C GLN A 436 -7.56 20.64 -4.58
N ILE A 437 -6.88 20.93 -5.69
CA ILE A 437 -5.92 22.04 -5.78
C ILE A 437 -6.59 23.37 -5.44
N SER A 438 -7.79 23.62 -5.96
CA SER A 438 -8.55 24.84 -5.64
C SER A 438 -8.92 24.92 -4.14
N ILE A 439 -9.37 23.80 -3.55
CA ILE A 439 -9.67 23.71 -2.12
C ILE A 439 -8.44 24.03 -1.28
N MET A 440 -7.29 23.44 -1.59
CA MET A 440 -6.04 23.66 -0.85
C MET A 440 -5.55 25.11 -0.95
N LYS A 441 -5.55 25.70 -2.15
CA LYS A 441 -5.19 27.11 -2.35
C LYS A 441 -6.09 28.05 -1.52
N ASN A 442 -7.39 27.77 -1.46
CA ASN A 442 -8.31 28.56 -0.67
C ASN A 442 -8.07 28.42 0.84
N LEU A 443 -7.69 27.23 1.32
CA LEU A 443 -7.34 26.99 2.72
C LEU A 443 -6.12 27.80 3.13
N ASP A 444 -5.06 27.81 2.31
CA ASP A 444 -3.83 28.55 2.61
C ASP A 444 -4.05 30.07 2.64
N LEU A 445 -4.84 30.61 1.71
CA LEU A 445 -5.20 32.03 1.68
C LEU A 445 -6.00 32.45 2.92
N THR A 446 -6.88 31.58 3.41
CA THR A 446 -7.73 31.87 4.58
C THR A 446 -6.93 31.87 5.89
N ILE A 447 -5.86 31.06 5.98
CA ILE A 447 -4.98 31.02 7.15
C ILE A 447 -4.11 32.28 7.21
N GLY A 448 -3.58 32.74 6.07
CA GLY A 448 -2.76 33.96 5.99
C GLY A 448 -3.48 35.25 6.39
N HIS A 449 -4.81 35.32 6.25
CA HIS A 449 -5.59 36.50 6.66
C HIS A 449 -5.97 36.53 8.15
N ASN A 450 -5.88 35.41 8.86
CA ASN A 450 -6.19 35.34 10.30
C ASN A 450 -4.95 35.54 11.19
N GLU A 451 -3.77 35.79 10.59
CA GLU A 451 -2.52 36.12 11.29
C GLU A 451 -2.12 37.61 11.12
N GLY A 452 -3.02 38.45 10.60
CA GLY A 452 -2.84 39.89 10.40
C GLY A 452 -3.44 40.76 11.51
#